data_AF-A0A2A2Y172-F1
#
_entry.id   AF-A0A2A2Y172-F1
#
_cell.length_a   1.000
_cell.length_b   1.000
_cell.length_c   1.000
_cell.angle_alpha   90.00
_cell.angle_beta   90.00
_cell.angle_gamma   90.00
#
_symmetry.space_group_name_H-M   'P 1'
#
loop_
_entity.id
_entity.type
_entity.pdbx_description
1 polymer ?
#
loop_
_entity_poly.entity_id
_entity_poly.type
_entity_poly.pdbx_seq_one_letter_code
_entity_poly.pdbx_strand_id
1 'polypeptide(L)'
;MRAFLLLLLTATLSAAGLKVGDEVPATRPATQLQGEAVKDFEKGKVYVFECWATWCGPCIGAIPHLNELHKKLGPKGVVFTGVNVWDGEKDAASADKVKAFVKQQGEKMAYAVAIGGDVFIKDWLEAARVNGIPHAFVVSEGKLVWAGHPMEMNEEMLGDILTGTFDPKKSGKKVVAGPPVDPEAEKAQAKLNKLGEAMARKDWKAAEAALPDAASVLPPEERQDLIDSVGATIALAKGDPSKLYKMLEKVAEAEADDAESLNELAWDLVTNPQYEKHLNLKLADLCAARAVELTKGEEADKLDTLARVRWLQGKREEAVQLQQKAVAKSADAEMRAETQKTLDSLRKGVLPKADQPEER
;
A
#
# COMPACT_ATOMS: atom_id res chain seq x y z
N MET A 1 -64.11 14.98 -16.26
CA MET A 1 -63.00 14.04 -16.52
C MET A 1 -61.69 14.74 -16.20
N ARG A 2 -60.87 14.09 -15.37
CA ARG A 2 -59.48 14.49 -15.01
C ARG A 2 -58.51 14.07 -16.11
N ALA A 3 -57.43 14.82 -16.29
CA ALA A 3 -56.05 14.37 -16.53
C ALA A 3 -55.18 15.62 -16.73
N PHE A 4 -54.74 16.30 -15.66
CA PHE A 4 -53.43 16.15 -15.00
C PHE A 4 -52.23 16.13 -15.97
N LEU A 5 -51.66 17.33 -16.11
CA LEU A 5 -50.39 17.65 -16.75
C LEU A 5 -49.26 17.22 -15.80
N LEU A 6 -48.43 16.24 -16.20
CA LEU A 6 -47.23 15.86 -15.47
C LEU A 6 -46.13 16.89 -15.78
N LEU A 7 -45.79 17.72 -14.79
CA LEU A 7 -44.64 18.60 -14.82
C LEU A 7 -43.40 17.74 -14.48
N LEU A 8 -42.60 17.39 -15.49
CA LEU A 8 -41.27 16.79 -15.30
C LEU A 8 -40.34 17.87 -14.72
N LEU A 9 -40.21 17.90 -13.40
CA LEU A 9 -39.10 18.58 -12.73
C LEU A 9 -37.83 17.76 -13.01
N THR A 10 -37.10 18.11 -14.06
CA THR A 10 -35.69 17.71 -14.16
C THR A 10 -34.96 18.48 -13.06
N ALA A 11 -34.64 17.80 -11.95
CA ALA A 11 -33.70 18.31 -10.98
C ALA A 11 -32.33 18.38 -11.67
N THR A 12 -31.99 19.58 -12.18
CA THR A 12 -30.60 19.92 -12.48
C THR A 12 -29.85 19.82 -11.15
N LEU A 13 -29.11 18.72 -10.96
CA LEU A 13 -28.15 18.62 -9.86
C LEU A 13 -27.15 19.76 -10.09
N SER A 14 -27.25 20.77 -9.23
CA SER A 14 -26.46 21.99 -9.28
C SER A 14 -24.98 21.63 -9.30
N ALA A 15 -24.17 22.39 -10.03
CA ALA A 15 -22.71 22.33 -10.07
C ALA A 15 -22.03 22.72 -8.73
N ALA A 16 -22.74 22.57 -7.61
CA ALA A 16 -22.23 22.68 -6.25
C ALA A 16 -21.83 21.28 -5.79
N GLY A 17 -20.59 21.13 -5.30
CA GLY A 17 -20.08 19.85 -4.83
C GLY A 17 -20.92 19.23 -3.70
N LEU A 18 -20.86 17.90 -3.60
CA LEU A 18 -21.56 17.10 -2.58
C LEU A 18 -21.19 17.58 -1.17
N LYS A 19 -22.19 17.94 -0.38
CA LYS A 19 -22.03 18.45 1.00
C LYS A 19 -23.02 17.82 1.95
N VAL A 20 -22.76 17.95 3.26
CA VAL A 20 -23.68 17.48 4.28
C VAL A 20 -25.06 18.14 4.14
N GLY A 21 -26.10 17.32 4.22
CA GLY A 21 -27.50 17.64 4.00
C GLY A 21 -28.01 17.28 2.60
N ASP A 22 -27.11 17.09 1.63
CA ASP A 22 -27.49 16.70 0.28
C ASP A 22 -27.92 15.24 0.21
N GLU A 23 -28.78 14.93 -0.76
CA GLU A 23 -28.99 13.54 -1.19
C GLU A 23 -27.67 12.99 -1.73
N VAL A 24 -27.31 11.78 -1.33
CA VAL A 24 -26.08 11.16 -1.81
C VAL A 24 -26.26 10.62 -3.23
N PRO A 25 -25.16 10.41 -3.98
CA PRO A 25 -25.23 9.79 -5.29
C PRO A 25 -25.92 8.41 -5.25
N ALA A 26 -26.65 8.10 -6.32
CA ALA A 26 -27.23 6.77 -6.51
C ALA A 26 -26.16 5.69 -6.73
N THR A 27 -24.93 6.09 -7.08
CA THR A 27 -23.83 5.19 -7.36
C THR A 27 -23.29 4.52 -6.10
N ARG A 28 -22.76 3.31 -6.30
CA ARG A 28 -22.24 2.42 -5.27
C ARG A 28 -20.85 1.93 -5.70
N PRO A 29 -20.04 1.40 -4.77
CA PRO A 29 -18.79 0.74 -5.13
C PRO A 29 -18.99 -0.29 -6.24
N ALA A 30 -18.12 -0.28 -7.24
CA ALA A 30 -18.21 -1.08 -8.45
C ALA A 30 -18.14 -2.60 -8.20
N THR A 31 -17.27 -3.05 -7.28
CA THR A 31 -17.06 -4.49 -7.05
C THR A 31 -17.05 -4.82 -5.55
N GLN A 32 -17.91 -5.74 -5.11
CA GLN A 32 -17.88 -6.23 -3.73
C GLN A 32 -16.79 -7.29 -3.55
N LEU A 33 -15.95 -7.16 -2.53
CA LEU A 33 -14.88 -8.11 -2.21
C LEU A 33 -15.19 -8.97 -0.97
N GLN A 34 -15.80 -8.37 0.05
CA GLN A 34 -16.10 -9.02 1.32
C GLN A 34 -17.40 -8.47 1.91
N GLY A 35 -18.23 -9.31 2.51
CA GLY A 35 -19.50 -8.90 3.13
C GLY A 35 -20.57 -8.51 2.10
N GLU A 36 -21.68 -7.98 2.58
CA GLU A 36 -22.83 -7.62 1.73
C GLU A 36 -22.67 -6.23 1.11
N ALA A 37 -23.00 -6.12 -0.18
CA ALA A 37 -23.01 -4.85 -0.89
C ALA A 37 -24.22 -3.99 -0.49
N VAL A 38 -23.99 -2.70 -0.25
CA VAL A 38 -25.05 -1.72 -0.02
C VAL A 38 -25.76 -1.42 -1.34
N LYS A 39 -26.99 -1.93 -1.50
CA LYS A 39 -27.84 -1.65 -2.68
C LYS A 39 -28.66 -0.39 -2.46
N ASP A 40 -29.33 -0.31 -1.31
CA ASP A 40 -30.23 0.77 -0.94
C ASP A 40 -29.93 1.30 0.47
N PHE A 41 -30.45 2.49 0.79
CA PHE A 41 -30.40 3.06 2.12
C PHE A 41 -31.72 2.81 2.85
N GLU A 42 -31.73 1.81 3.71
CA GLU A 42 -32.90 1.44 4.51
C GLU A 42 -33.15 2.47 5.61
N LYS A 43 -34.43 2.70 5.92
CA LYS A 43 -34.83 3.57 7.03
C LYS A 43 -34.34 3.00 8.36
N GLY A 44 -33.85 3.87 9.23
CA GLY A 44 -33.33 3.50 10.55
C GLY A 44 -31.96 2.82 10.53
N LYS A 45 -31.28 2.77 9.37
CA LYS A 45 -29.87 2.37 9.27
C LYS A 45 -28.98 3.57 8.96
N VAL A 46 -27.74 3.47 9.42
CA VAL A 46 -26.67 4.41 9.08
C VAL A 46 -25.64 3.67 8.25
N TYR A 47 -25.14 4.30 7.20
CA TYR A 47 -24.16 3.69 6.29
C TYR A 47 -22.88 4.50 6.31
N VAL A 48 -21.76 3.82 6.49
CA VAL A 48 -20.42 4.42 6.51
C VAL A 48 -19.66 3.89 5.30
N PHE A 49 -19.28 4.79 4.38
CA PHE A 49 -18.35 4.50 3.30
C PHE A 49 -17.00 5.12 3.63
N GLU A 50 -16.02 4.30 3.97
CA GLU A 50 -14.66 4.75 4.29
C GLU A 50 -13.72 4.48 3.11
N CYS A 51 -13.15 5.53 2.55
CA CYS A 51 -12.33 5.50 1.34
C CYS A 51 -10.85 5.33 1.70
N TRP A 52 -10.22 4.26 1.21
CA TRP A 52 -8.86 3.85 1.55
C TRP A 52 -8.09 3.25 0.36
N ALA A 53 -6.78 3.03 0.52
CA ALA A 53 -5.93 2.34 -0.47
C ALA A 53 -4.88 1.45 0.20
N THR A 54 -4.39 0.42 -0.50
CA THR A 54 -3.39 -0.54 0.02
C THR A 54 -2.04 0.09 0.30
N TRP A 55 -1.72 1.21 -0.36
CA TRP A 55 -0.49 1.97 -0.17
C TRP A 55 -0.65 3.11 0.85
N CYS A 56 -1.86 3.35 1.36
CA CYS A 56 -2.15 4.45 2.27
C CYS A 56 -1.90 4.05 3.74
N GLY A 57 -0.71 4.36 4.26
CA GLY A 57 -0.34 4.08 5.66
C GLY A 57 -1.35 4.59 6.70
N PRO A 58 -1.80 5.86 6.66
CA PRO A 58 -2.81 6.38 7.58
C PRO A 58 -4.16 5.64 7.50
N CYS A 59 -4.55 5.19 6.30
CA CYS A 59 -5.77 4.41 6.12
C CYS A 59 -5.67 3.05 6.83
N ILE A 60 -4.54 2.36 6.66
CA ILE A 60 -4.26 1.08 7.33
C ILE A 60 -4.28 1.26 8.86
N GLY A 61 -3.73 2.38 9.36
CA GLY A 61 -3.77 2.74 10.78
C GLY A 61 -5.18 2.97 11.34
N ALA A 62 -6.17 3.31 10.50
CA ALA A 62 -7.56 3.52 10.92
C ALA A 62 -8.40 2.22 10.97
N ILE A 63 -7.94 1.13 10.35
CA ILE A 63 -8.65 -0.15 10.30
C ILE A 63 -9.07 -0.66 11.69
N PRO A 64 -8.19 -0.69 12.73
CA PRO A 64 -8.59 -1.17 14.05
C PRO A 64 -9.74 -0.39 14.67
N HIS A 65 -9.74 0.93 14.49
CA HIS A 65 -10.79 1.82 14.99
C HIS A 65 -12.13 1.56 14.27
N LEU A 66 -12.12 1.46 12.95
CA LEU A 66 -13.31 1.11 12.15
C LEU A 66 -13.86 -0.26 12.53
N ASN A 67 -12.98 -1.24 12.76
CA ASN A 67 -13.38 -2.58 13.17
C ASN A 67 -14.01 -2.60 14.56
N GLU A 68 -13.52 -1.79 15.50
CA GLU A 68 -14.12 -1.63 16.82
C GLU A 68 -15.52 -1.01 16.73
N LEU A 69 -15.68 0.08 15.97
CA LEU A 69 -16.99 0.70 15.75
C LEU A 69 -17.96 -0.25 15.06
N HIS A 70 -17.50 -0.98 14.04
CA HIS A 70 -18.29 -2.00 13.37
C HIS A 70 -18.79 -3.08 14.34
N LYS A 71 -17.92 -3.60 15.22
CA LYS A 71 -18.33 -4.61 16.22
C LYS A 71 -19.38 -4.09 17.20
N LYS A 72 -19.27 -2.83 17.62
CA LYS A 72 -20.18 -2.22 18.61
C LYS A 72 -21.51 -1.76 18.01
N LEU A 73 -21.47 -1.21 16.80
CA LEU A 73 -22.60 -0.51 16.19
C LEU A 73 -23.22 -1.25 15.00
N GLY A 74 -22.51 -2.21 14.39
CA GLY A 74 -23.03 -3.11 13.35
C GLY A 74 -24.34 -3.78 13.75
N PRO A 75 -24.39 -4.47 14.91
CA PRO A 75 -25.63 -5.08 15.40
C PRO A 75 -26.76 -4.08 15.70
N LYS A 76 -26.43 -2.79 15.89
CA LYS A 76 -27.39 -1.72 16.19
C LYS A 76 -27.94 -1.06 14.92
N GLY A 77 -27.40 -1.35 13.73
CA GLY A 77 -27.87 -0.81 12.45
C GLY A 77 -26.91 0.13 11.74
N VAL A 78 -25.63 0.21 12.16
CA VAL A 78 -24.59 0.96 11.43
C VAL A 78 -23.81 0.03 10.51
N VAL A 79 -23.96 0.22 9.20
CA VAL A 79 -23.35 -0.60 8.16
C VAL A 79 -22.05 0.04 7.69
N PHE A 80 -20.92 -0.65 7.89
CA PHE A 80 -19.59 -0.17 7.47
C PHE A 80 -19.15 -0.84 6.17
N THR A 81 -18.69 -0.03 5.23
CA THR A 81 -18.04 -0.48 3.98
C THR A 81 -16.72 0.26 3.79
N GLY A 82 -15.61 -0.47 3.80
CA GLY A 82 -14.33 0.05 3.33
C GLY A 82 -14.33 0.04 1.80
N VAL A 83 -14.26 1.21 1.18
CA VAL A 83 -14.24 1.41 -0.26
C VAL A 83 -12.80 1.68 -0.70
N ASN A 84 -12.19 0.68 -1.31
CA ASN A 84 -10.87 0.83 -1.92
C ASN A 84 -10.96 1.79 -3.12
N VAL A 85 -10.07 2.78 -3.15
CA VAL A 85 -9.94 3.78 -4.20
C VAL A 85 -8.48 4.08 -4.48
N TRP A 86 -8.17 4.40 -5.73
CA TRP A 86 -6.85 4.82 -6.18
C TRP A 86 -5.75 3.75 -6.09
N ASP A 87 -6.11 2.46 -6.08
CA ASP A 87 -5.16 1.35 -6.27
C ASP A 87 -4.96 0.98 -7.75
N GLY A 88 -5.59 1.72 -8.67
CA GLY A 88 -5.55 1.45 -10.11
C GLY A 88 -6.78 0.68 -10.58
N GLU A 89 -7.96 1.25 -10.36
CA GLU A 89 -9.30 0.65 -10.51
C GLU A 89 -9.61 -0.09 -11.83
N LYS A 90 -8.79 0.08 -12.88
CA LYS A 90 -8.94 -0.57 -14.18
C LYS A 90 -8.02 -1.78 -14.38
N ASP A 91 -7.09 -2.00 -13.47
CA ASP A 91 -6.10 -3.06 -13.53
C ASP A 91 -6.58 -4.28 -12.73
N ALA A 92 -6.70 -5.42 -13.42
CA ALA A 92 -7.06 -6.68 -12.78
C ALA A 92 -6.02 -7.09 -11.73
N ALA A 93 -4.73 -6.79 -11.96
CA ALA A 93 -3.68 -7.07 -11.00
C ALA A 93 -3.84 -6.23 -9.72
N SER A 94 -4.32 -4.99 -9.84
CA SER A 94 -4.66 -4.16 -8.67
C SER A 94 -5.81 -4.74 -7.87
N ALA A 95 -6.87 -5.23 -8.52
CA ALA A 95 -7.98 -5.87 -7.82
C ALA A 95 -7.55 -7.13 -7.05
N ASP A 96 -6.68 -7.95 -7.63
CA ASP A 96 -6.11 -9.13 -6.95
C ASP A 96 -5.23 -8.74 -5.75
N LYS A 97 -4.43 -7.67 -5.87
CA LYS A 97 -3.64 -7.12 -4.76
C LYS A 97 -4.54 -6.66 -3.60
N VAL A 98 -5.62 -5.93 -3.90
CA VAL A 98 -6.59 -5.48 -2.88
C VAL A 98 -7.24 -6.68 -2.21
N LYS A 99 -7.65 -7.69 -2.98
CA LYS A 99 -8.23 -8.92 -2.45
C LYS A 99 -7.27 -9.68 -1.55
N ALA A 100 -5.99 -9.79 -1.93
CA ALA A 100 -4.95 -10.40 -1.12
C ALA A 100 -4.74 -9.63 0.20
N PHE A 101 -4.69 -8.30 0.14
CA PHE A 101 -4.59 -7.44 1.32
C PHE A 101 -5.76 -7.66 2.29
N VAL A 102 -7.01 -7.63 1.79
CA VAL A 102 -8.20 -7.84 2.62
C VAL A 102 -8.18 -9.22 3.29
N LYS A 103 -7.79 -10.26 2.55
CA LYS A 103 -7.62 -11.62 3.09
C LYS A 103 -6.55 -11.66 4.18
N GLN A 104 -5.44 -10.94 4.02
CA GLN A 104 -4.37 -10.85 5.01
C GLN A 104 -4.81 -10.13 6.30
N GLN A 105 -5.66 -9.11 6.19
CA GLN A 105 -6.21 -8.43 7.36
C GLN A 105 -7.14 -9.33 8.19
N GLY A 106 -7.92 -10.19 7.53
CA GLY A 106 -8.83 -11.13 8.16
C GLY A 106 -9.76 -10.43 9.17
N GLU A 107 -9.84 -10.96 10.40
CA GLU A 107 -10.67 -10.44 11.49
C GLU A 107 -10.35 -9.00 11.93
N LYS A 108 -9.20 -8.45 11.51
CA LYS A 108 -8.85 -7.04 11.76
C LYS A 108 -9.68 -6.08 10.90
N MET A 109 -10.23 -6.56 9.78
CA MET A 109 -11.06 -5.80 8.86
C MET A 109 -12.37 -6.57 8.61
N ALA A 110 -13.17 -6.77 9.65
CA ALA A 110 -14.35 -7.66 9.60
C ALA A 110 -15.58 -7.04 8.90
N TYR A 111 -15.56 -5.74 8.63
CA TYR A 111 -16.63 -5.04 7.93
C TYR A 111 -16.64 -5.32 6.42
N ALA A 112 -17.68 -4.88 5.70
CA ALA A 112 -17.76 -5.07 4.26
C ALA A 112 -16.63 -4.32 3.54
N VAL A 113 -16.12 -4.88 2.45
CA VAL A 113 -15.07 -4.24 1.63
C VAL A 113 -15.45 -4.31 0.16
N ALA A 114 -15.26 -3.21 -0.55
CA ALA A 114 -15.55 -3.08 -1.96
C ALA A 114 -14.50 -2.22 -2.68
N ILE A 115 -14.42 -2.36 -4.00
CA ILE A 115 -13.64 -1.51 -4.90
C ILE A 115 -14.58 -0.44 -5.43
N GLY A 116 -14.19 0.83 -5.31
CA GLY A 116 -15.02 1.97 -5.69
C GLY A 116 -15.24 2.05 -7.20
N GLY A 117 -14.16 2.00 -7.98
CA GLY A 117 -14.20 2.30 -9.42
C GLY A 117 -14.37 3.79 -9.75
N ASP A 118 -14.06 4.16 -11.00
CA ASP A 118 -14.06 5.55 -11.48
C ASP A 118 -15.36 6.31 -11.18
N VAL A 119 -16.50 5.65 -11.33
CA VAL A 119 -17.82 6.28 -11.16
C VAL A 119 -18.06 6.65 -9.69
N PHE A 120 -17.71 5.75 -8.76
CA PHE A 120 -17.82 6.06 -7.33
C PHE A 120 -16.86 7.20 -6.97
N ILE A 121 -15.61 7.15 -7.45
CA ILE A 121 -14.60 8.18 -7.18
C ILE A 121 -15.11 9.55 -7.64
N LYS A 122 -15.63 9.63 -8.85
CA LYS A 122 -16.18 10.87 -9.40
C LYS A 122 -17.38 11.38 -8.60
N ASP A 123 -18.37 10.53 -8.38
CA ASP A 123 -19.64 10.94 -7.81
C ASP A 123 -19.58 11.23 -6.32
N TRP A 124 -18.65 10.60 -5.60
CA TRP A 124 -18.48 10.78 -4.15
C TRP A 124 -17.29 11.67 -3.81
N LEU A 125 -16.07 11.29 -4.22
CA LEU A 125 -14.84 11.98 -3.82
C LEU A 125 -14.68 13.29 -4.58
N GLU A 126 -14.69 13.27 -5.92
CA GLU A 126 -14.50 14.49 -6.72
C GLU A 126 -15.66 15.47 -6.51
N ALA A 127 -16.90 14.97 -6.47
CA ALA A 127 -18.07 15.78 -6.16
C ALA A 127 -17.95 16.45 -4.79
N ALA A 128 -17.47 15.75 -3.76
CA ALA A 128 -17.21 16.33 -2.44
C ALA A 128 -15.89 17.11 -2.35
N ARG A 129 -15.13 17.21 -3.45
CA ARG A 129 -13.80 17.83 -3.53
C ARG A 129 -12.78 17.22 -2.57
N VAL A 130 -12.87 15.90 -2.38
CA VAL A 130 -11.94 15.11 -1.58
C VAL A 130 -10.77 14.69 -2.45
N ASN A 131 -9.59 15.23 -2.14
CA ASN A 131 -8.34 14.95 -2.86
C ASN A 131 -7.35 14.11 -2.04
N GLY A 132 -7.79 13.53 -0.92
CA GLY A 132 -6.95 12.74 -0.04
C GLY A 132 -7.74 11.69 0.73
N ILE A 133 -7.07 10.59 1.06
CA ILE A 133 -7.55 9.50 1.89
C ILE A 133 -6.66 9.37 3.14
N PRO A 134 -7.18 8.87 4.27
CA PRO A 134 -8.51 8.28 4.44
C PRO A 134 -9.63 9.32 4.53
N HIS A 135 -10.80 8.97 4.02
CA HIS A 135 -11.99 9.83 4.10
C HIS A 135 -13.25 9.00 4.26
N ALA A 136 -14.11 9.34 5.21
CA ALA A 136 -15.35 8.63 5.48
C ALA A 136 -16.58 9.51 5.16
N PHE A 137 -17.57 8.92 4.51
CA PHE A 137 -18.90 9.47 4.31
C PHE A 137 -19.91 8.70 5.17
N VAL A 138 -20.69 9.41 5.96
CA VAL A 138 -21.77 8.84 6.78
C VAL A 138 -23.10 9.27 6.21
N VAL A 139 -23.94 8.29 5.92
CA VAL A 139 -25.22 8.44 5.24
C VAL A 139 -26.34 7.95 6.13
N SER A 140 -27.41 8.73 6.23
CA SER A 140 -28.65 8.33 6.90
C SER A 140 -29.83 8.78 6.07
N GLU A 141 -30.80 7.88 5.87
CA GLU A 141 -32.00 8.13 5.04
C GLU A 141 -31.69 8.68 3.63
N GLY A 142 -30.61 8.21 3.01
CA GLY A 142 -30.18 8.66 1.67
C GLY A 142 -29.49 10.02 1.63
N LYS A 143 -29.27 10.66 2.78
CA LYS A 143 -28.59 11.97 2.88
C LYS A 143 -27.20 11.83 3.46
N LEU A 144 -26.27 12.65 2.95
CA LEU A 144 -24.95 12.79 3.56
C LEU A 144 -25.11 13.55 4.89
N VAL A 145 -24.90 12.90 6.02
CA VAL A 145 -25.06 13.51 7.35
C VAL A 145 -23.74 13.92 7.97
N TRP A 146 -22.64 13.29 7.55
CA TRP A 146 -21.28 13.69 7.93
C TRP A 146 -20.26 13.21 6.88
N ALA A 147 -19.18 13.96 6.72
CA ALA A 147 -18.01 13.57 5.93
C ALA A 147 -16.73 14.10 6.59
N GLY A 148 -15.67 13.30 6.65
CA GLY A 148 -14.43 13.68 7.34
C GLY A 148 -13.43 12.54 7.51
N HIS A 149 -12.43 12.76 8.35
CA HIS A 149 -11.40 11.74 8.61
C HIS A 149 -11.96 10.63 9.51
N PRO A 150 -11.79 9.32 9.21
CA PRO A 150 -12.49 8.26 9.93
C PRO A 150 -12.19 8.18 11.43
N MET A 151 -10.98 8.57 11.85
CA MET A 151 -10.62 8.62 13.28
C MET A 151 -11.38 9.68 14.09
N GLU A 152 -12.12 10.59 13.45
CA GLU A 152 -13.02 11.53 14.13
C GLU A 152 -14.37 10.90 14.49
N MET A 153 -14.72 9.76 13.88
CA MET A 153 -15.93 9.02 14.23
C MET A 153 -15.77 8.36 15.60
N ASN A 154 -16.86 8.25 16.34
CA ASN A 154 -16.89 7.52 17.60
C ASN A 154 -18.28 6.91 17.84
N GLU A 155 -18.40 6.10 18.89
CA GLU A 155 -19.64 5.39 19.20
C GLU A 155 -20.81 6.34 19.47
N GLU A 156 -20.56 7.43 20.20
CA GLU A 156 -21.56 8.43 20.57
C GLU A 156 -22.12 9.13 19.33
N MET A 157 -21.24 9.66 18.47
CA MET A 157 -21.62 10.36 17.25
C MET A 157 -22.44 9.47 16.32
N LEU A 158 -21.98 8.24 16.05
CA LEU A 158 -22.71 7.33 15.15
C LEU A 158 -24.01 6.82 15.80
N GLY A 159 -24.03 6.68 17.13
CA GLY A 159 -25.23 6.40 17.90
C GLY A 159 -26.27 7.51 17.78
N ASP A 160 -25.86 8.77 17.92
CA ASP A 160 -26.72 9.94 17.76
C ASP A 160 -27.28 10.06 16.34
N ILE A 161 -26.47 9.74 15.33
CA ILE A 161 -26.92 9.73 13.93
C ILE A 161 -27.97 8.63 13.73
N LEU A 162 -27.74 7.46 14.31
CA LEU A 162 -28.66 6.33 14.24
C LEU A 162 -30.00 6.62 14.93
N THR A 163 -30.00 7.33 16.06
CA THR A 163 -31.22 7.71 16.78
C THR A 163 -31.86 9.01 16.27
N GLY A 164 -31.24 9.67 15.29
CA GLY A 164 -31.72 10.95 14.74
C GLY A 164 -31.58 12.14 15.70
N THR A 165 -30.78 12.00 16.77
CA THR A 165 -30.48 13.05 17.75
C THR A 165 -29.23 13.85 17.38
N PHE A 166 -28.50 13.43 16.36
CA PHE A 166 -27.33 14.13 15.87
C PHE A 166 -27.68 15.52 15.35
N ASP A 167 -27.04 16.54 15.92
CA ASP A 167 -27.10 17.91 15.44
C ASP A 167 -25.76 18.26 14.79
N PRO A 168 -25.70 18.33 13.44
CA PRO A 168 -24.49 18.68 12.70
C PRO A 168 -23.93 20.07 13.06
N LYS A 169 -24.71 20.94 13.72
CA LYS A 169 -24.29 22.27 14.18
C LYS A 169 -23.73 22.27 15.60
N LYS A 170 -24.11 21.30 16.45
CA LYS A 170 -23.61 21.15 17.84
C LYS A 170 -22.32 20.35 17.95
N SER A 171 -21.95 19.57 16.93
CA SER A 171 -20.68 18.86 16.86
C SER A 171 -19.44 19.78 16.77
N GLY A 172 -19.61 21.10 16.90
CA GLY A 172 -18.52 22.05 17.15
C GLY A 172 -17.55 22.25 15.97
N LYS A 173 -17.78 21.57 14.84
CA LYS A 173 -17.05 21.79 13.60
C LYS A 173 -18.07 22.12 12.53
N LYS A 174 -17.90 23.28 11.88
CA LYS A 174 -18.42 23.46 10.51
C LYS A 174 -18.10 22.17 9.77
N VAL A 175 -19.07 21.56 9.09
CA VAL A 175 -18.73 20.68 7.96
C VAL A 175 -18.07 21.62 6.97
N VAL A 176 -16.75 21.68 7.05
CA VAL A 176 -15.91 22.45 6.15
C VAL A 176 -15.72 21.52 4.95
N ALA A 177 -15.83 22.05 3.72
CA ALA A 177 -14.77 21.75 2.77
C ALA A 177 -13.48 21.88 3.58
N GLY A 178 -12.76 20.77 3.87
CA GLY A 178 -11.87 20.60 5.04
C GLY A 178 -11.18 21.88 5.52
N PRO A 179 -10.93 22.06 6.84
CA PRO A 179 -10.57 23.35 7.47
C PRO A 179 -9.74 24.17 6.50
N PRO A 180 -10.14 25.41 6.08
CA PRO A 180 -9.61 26.05 4.88
C PRO A 180 -8.15 25.73 4.86
N VAL A 181 -7.76 24.82 3.95
CA VAL A 181 -6.49 24.12 4.09
C VAL A 181 -5.52 25.25 4.28
N ASP A 182 -4.85 25.32 5.44
CA ASP A 182 -3.98 26.45 5.74
C ASP A 182 -3.23 26.69 4.42
N PRO A 183 -3.37 27.86 3.76
CA PRO A 183 -2.91 27.97 2.39
C PRO A 183 -1.43 27.55 2.26
N GLU A 184 -0.69 27.59 3.37
CA GLU A 184 0.63 27.01 3.51
C GLU A 184 0.61 25.46 3.60
N ALA A 185 -0.21 24.85 4.46
CA ALA A 185 -0.45 23.40 4.47
C ALA A 185 -1.00 22.83 3.14
N GLU A 186 -1.84 23.57 2.40
CA GLU A 186 -2.38 23.13 1.09
C GLU A 186 -1.28 23.11 0.05
N LYS A 187 -0.49 24.19 0.02
CA LYS A 187 0.69 24.27 -0.83
C LYS A 187 1.71 23.21 -0.42
N ALA A 188 1.87 22.94 0.87
CA ALA A 188 2.78 21.92 1.37
C ALA A 188 2.33 20.51 0.91
N GLN A 189 1.04 20.20 1.08
CA GLN A 189 0.47 18.93 0.65
C GLN A 189 0.49 18.78 -0.88
N ALA A 190 0.21 19.85 -1.63
CA ALA A 190 0.28 19.84 -3.09
C ALA A 190 1.69 19.52 -3.60
N LYS A 191 2.75 19.96 -2.91
CA LYS A 191 4.14 19.60 -3.22
C LYS A 191 4.40 18.11 -3.04
N LEU A 192 3.90 17.52 -1.94
CA LEU A 192 3.99 16.07 -1.70
C LEU A 192 3.19 15.27 -2.73
N ASN A 193 1.95 15.67 -3.01
CA ASN A 193 1.08 15.01 -3.98
C ASN A 193 1.69 15.02 -5.38
N LYS A 194 2.27 16.15 -5.80
CA LYS A 194 2.94 16.27 -7.10
C LYS A 194 4.07 15.25 -7.25
N LEU A 195 4.87 15.05 -6.20
CA LEU A 195 5.90 14.01 -6.19
C LEU A 195 5.26 12.61 -6.23
N GLY A 196 4.26 12.35 -5.38
CA GLY A 196 3.57 11.07 -5.31
C GLY A 196 2.94 10.64 -6.64
N GLU A 197 2.24 11.54 -7.32
CA GLU A 197 1.64 11.27 -8.63
C GLU A 197 2.68 11.02 -9.72
N ALA A 198 3.81 11.73 -9.69
CA ALA A 198 4.89 11.52 -10.64
C ALA A 198 5.54 10.14 -10.43
N MET A 199 5.76 9.75 -9.16
CA MET A 199 6.25 8.41 -8.81
C MET A 199 5.26 7.32 -9.23
N ALA A 200 3.96 7.49 -8.95
CA ALA A 200 2.91 6.53 -9.32
C ALA A 200 2.80 6.33 -10.84
N ARG A 201 2.93 7.42 -11.62
CA ARG A 201 2.94 7.38 -13.10
C ARG A 201 4.28 6.93 -13.68
N LYS A 202 5.30 6.65 -12.86
CA LYS A 202 6.67 6.37 -13.30
C LYS A 202 7.25 7.50 -14.17
N ASP A 203 6.77 8.73 -13.99
CA ASP A 203 7.31 9.92 -14.64
C ASP A 203 8.52 10.42 -13.84
N TRP A 204 9.66 9.76 -14.08
CA TRP A 204 10.90 10.01 -13.34
C TRP A 204 11.41 11.44 -13.50
N LYS A 205 11.14 12.07 -14.64
CA LYS A 205 11.53 13.46 -14.90
C LYS A 205 10.68 14.42 -14.06
N ALA A 206 9.36 14.20 -14.00
CA ALA A 206 8.49 14.99 -13.13
C ALA A 206 8.78 14.75 -11.65
N ALA A 207 9.11 13.51 -11.26
CA ALA A 207 9.44 13.16 -9.88
C ALA A 207 10.73 13.85 -9.41
N GLU A 208 11.78 13.84 -10.23
CA GLU A 208 13.03 14.58 -9.97
C GLU A 208 12.77 16.09 -9.81
N ALA A 209 11.94 16.66 -10.68
CA ALA A 209 11.61 18.07 -10.62
C ALA A 209 10.78 18.44 -9.37
N ALA A 210 9.94 17.53 -8.87
CA ALA A 210 9.07 17.75 -7.71
C ALA A 210 9.76 17.47 -6.37
N LEU A 211 10.83 16.66 -6.36
CA LEU A 211 11.48 16.19 -5.13
C LEU A 211 12.00 17.31 -4.21
N PRO A 212 12.69 18.36 -4.69
CA PRO A 212 13.16 19.43 -3.80
C PRO A 212 12.03 20.16 -3.09
N ASP A 213 10.93 20.40 -3.82
CA ASP A 213 9.75 21.05 -3.27
C ASP A 213 9.06 20.16 -2.23
N ALA A 214 8.92 18.86 -2.51
CA ALA A 214 8.37 17.89 -1.56
C ALA A 214 9.25 17.77 -0.30
N ALA A 215 10.57 17.71 -0.44
CA ALA A 215 11.47 17.65 0.71
C ALA A 215 11.41 18.92 1.56
N SER A 216 11.14 20.09 0.95
CA SER A 216 11.06 21.37 1.68
C SER A 216 9.96 21.43 2.74
N VAL A 217 8.93 20.58 2.62
CA VAL A 217 7.77 20.59 3.52
C VAL A 217 7.92 19.65 4.71
N LEU A 218 8.91 18.76 4.67
CA LEU A 218 9.18 17.83 5.76
C LEU A 218 10.04 18.49 6.85
N PRO A 219 9.99 17.97 8.10
CA PRO A 219 10.94 18.30 9.14
C PRO A 219 12.40 18.13 8.64
N PRO A 220 13.35 19.00 9.05
CA PRO A 220 14.73 18.98 8.58
C PRO A 220 15.40 17.60 8.60
N GLU A 221 15.10 16.80 9.62
CA GLU A 221 15.60 15.45 9.84
C GLU A 221 15.10 14.44 8.80
N GLU A 222 13.90 14.62 8.23
CA GLU A 222 13.29 13.68 7.26
C GLU A 222 13.58 14.06 5.81
N ARG A 223 14.03 15.30 5.55
CA ARG A 223 14.22 15.80 4.17
C ARG A 223 15.23 14.96 3.40
N GLN A 224 16.35 14.65 4.05
CA GLN A 224 17.44 13.93 3.42
C GLN A 224 17.04 12.49 3.13
N ASP A 225 16.27 11.86 4.03
CA ASP A 225 15.76 10.51 3.85
C ASP A 225 14.80 10.42 2.66
N LEU A 226 13.89 11.40 2.50
CA LEU A 226 13.03 11.47 1.32
C LEU A 226 13.86 11.63 0.03
N ILE A 227 14.83 12.57 0.03
CA ILE A 227 15.71 12.82 -1.11
C ILE A 227 16.53 11.58 -1.48
N ASP A 228 16.97 10.83 -0.47
CA ASP A 228 17.79 9.64 -0.66
C ASP A 228 16.98 8.46 -1.18
N SER A 229 15.85 8.16 -0.54
CA SER A 229 14.95 7.09 -0.96
C SER A 229 14.37 7.31 -2.36
N VAL A 230 13.80 8.49 -2.62
CA VAL A 230 13.21 8.82 -3.93
C VAL A 230 14.31 8.93 -4.99
N GLY A 231 15.43 9.57 -4.66
CA GLY A 231 16.57 9.68 -5.57
C GLY A 231 17.14 8.31 -5.96
N ALA A 232 17.24 7.38 -5.00
CA ALA A 232 17.68 6.01 -5.27
C ALA A 232 16.68 5.28 -6.18
N THR A 233 15.38 5.43 -5.95
CA THR A 233 14.33 4.83 -6.79
C THR A 233 14.39 5.36 -8.22
N ILE A 234 14.53 6.67 -8.40
CA ILE A 234 14.62 7.28 -9.72
C ILE A 234 15.89 6.87 -10.44
N ALA A 235 17.04 6.89 -9.75
CA ALA A 235 18.32 6.47 -10.32
C ALA A 235 18.24 5.00 -10.79
N LEU A 236 17.68 4.13 -9.94
CA LEU A 236 17.47 2.72 -10.26
C LEU A 236 16.55 2.53 -11.48
N ALA A 237 15.46 3.30 -11.57
CA ALA A 237 14.57 3.26 -12.73
C ALA A 237 15.24 3.77 -14.02
N LYS A 238 16.27 4.62 -13.90
CA LYS A 238 17.12 5.09 -15.01
C LYS A 238 18.30 4.16 -15.30
N GLY A 239 18.41 3.03 -14.58
CA GLY A 239 19.49 2.06 -14.75
C GLY A 239 20.78 2.41 -13.99
N ASP A 240 20.74 3.34 -13.04
CA ASP A 240 21.87 3.66 -12.16
C ASP A 240 21.55 3.27 -10.71
N PRO A 241 21.92 2.07 -10.26
CA PRO A 241 21.70 1.64 -8.88
C PRO A 241 22.72 2.20 -7.88
N SER A 242 23.69 3.02 -8.29
CA SER A 242 24.84 3.39 -7.45
C SER A 242 24.44 4.07 -6.13
N LYS A 243 23.39 4.91 -6.15
CA LYS A 243 22.88 5.56 -4.94
C LYS A 243 22.22 4.55 -4.00
N LEU A 244 21.42 3.63 -4.53
CA LEU A 244 20.84 2.55 -3.74
C LEU A 244 21.93 1.69 -3.11
N TYR A 245 22.97 1.33 -3.86
CA TYR A 245 24.08 0.53 -3.34
C TYR A 245 24.81 1.19 -2.17
N LYS A 246 25.01 2.51 -2.20
CA LYS A 246 25.56 3.24 -1.03
C LYS A 246 24.64 3.18 0.19
N MET A 247 23.33 3.13 0.00
CA MET A 247 22.38 2.95 1.10
C MET A 247 22.45 1.52 1.64
N LEU A 248 22.48 0.52 0.76
CA LEU A 248 22.60 -0.89 1.13
C LEU A 248 23.95 -1.19 1.81
N GLU A 249 25.03 -0.51 1.44
CA GLU A 249 26.33 -0.58 2.15
C GLU A 249 26.17 -0.18 3.62
N LYS A 250 25.44 0.91 3.91
CA LYS A 250 25.17 1.33 5.30
C LYS A 250 24.28 0.33 6.05
N VAL A 251 23.30 -0.26 5.37
CA VAL A 251 22.46 -1.32 5.96
C VAL A 251 23.32 -2.53 6.32
N ALA A 252 24.19 -2.98 5.41
CA ALA A 252 25.11 -4.08 5.67
C ALA A 252 26.07 -3.79 6.83
N GLU A 253 26.52 -2.54 6.98
CA GLU A 253 27.34 -2.11 8.12
C GLU A 253 26.56 -2.11 9.44
N ALA A 254 25.29 -1.69 9.43
CA ALA A 254 24.44 -1.67 10.62
C ALA A 254 24.05 -3.09 11.08
N GLU A 255 23.82 -4.00 10.13
CA GLU A 255 23.43 -5.39 10.36
C GLU A 255 24.63 -6.36 10.37
N ALA A 256 25.84 -5.86 10.63
CA ALA A 256 27.09 -6.62 10.47
C ALA A 256 27.20 -7.91 11.32
N ASP A 257 26.36 -8.05 12.35
CA ASP A 257 26.29 -9.19 13.25
C ASP A 257 25.01 -10.04 13.09
N ASP A 258 24.15 -9.73 12.11
CA ASP A 258 22.96 -10.50 11.78
C ASP A 258 23.17 -11.31 10.50
N ALA A 259 23.34 -12.63 10.66
CA ALA A 259 23.58 -13.53 9.54
C ALA A 259 22.37 -13.65 8.59
N GLU A 260 21.15 -13.51 9.10
CA GLU A 260 19.94 -13.63 8.28
C GLU A 260 19.79 -12.39 7.41
N SER A 261 19.81 -11.21 8.04
CA SER A 261 19.68 -9.92 7.34
C SER A 261 20.76 -9.74 6.25
N LEU A 262 22.01 -10.13 6.55
CA LEU A 262 23.10 -10.08 5.56
C LEU A 262 22.91 -11.10 4.43
N ASN A 263 22.38 -12.28 4.72
CA ASN A 263 22.10 -13.30 3.71
C ASN A 263 20.97 -12.86 2.76
N GLU A 264 19.88 -12.34 3.30
CA GLU A 264 18.75 -11.81 2.53
C GLU A 264 19.21 -10.68 1.60
N LEU A 265 20.01 -9.73 2.13
CA LEU A 265 20.57 -8.65 1.34
C LEU A 265 21.48 -9.17 0.23
N ALA A 266 22.35 -10.14 0.53
CA ALA A 266 23.23 -10.72 -0.47
C ALA A 266 22.46 -11.45 -1.57
N TRP A 267 21.39 -12.18 -1.21
CA TRP A 267 20.51 -12.86 -2.13
C TRP A 267 19.82 -11.86 -3.06
N ASP A 268 19.14 -10.85 -2.52
CA ASP A 268 18.46 -9.81 -3.31
C ASP A 268 19.40 -9.15 -4.32
N LEU A 269 20.62 -8.80 -3.88
CA LEU A 269 21.64 -8.18 -4.74
C LEU A 269 22.05 -9.01 -5.96
N VAL A 270 21.85 -10.34 -5.94
CA VAL A 270 22.24 -11.24 -7.04
C VAL A 270 21.10 -11.98 -7.71
N THR A 271 19.88 -11.89 -7.19
CA THR A 271 18.70 -12.57 -7.74
C THR A 271 17.60 -11.63 -8.19
N ASN A 272 17.56 -10.40 -7.69
CA ASN A 272 16.55 -9.43 -8.07
C ASN A 272 16.75 -8.97 -9.53
N PRO A 273 15.75 -9.16 -10.42
CA PRO A 273 15.83 -8.74 -11.82
C PRO A 273 16.16 -7.26 -12.01
N GLN A 274 15.85 -6.42 -11.02
CA GLN A 274 16.13 -4.99 -11.06
C GLN A 274 17.64 -4.67 -11.08
N TYR A 275 18.49 -5.57 -10.57
CA TYR A 275 19.94 -5.41 -10.56
C TYR A 275 20.67 -6.20 -11.64
N GLU A 276 19.97 -7.03 -12.43
CA GLU A 276 20.58 -8.00 -13.36
C GLU A 276 21.64 -7.37 -14.28
N LYS A 277 21.43 -6.12 -14.70
CA LYS A 277 22.34 -5.38 -15.59
C LYS A 277 23.54 -4.74 -14.88
N HIS A 278 23.48 -4.57 -13.57
CA HIS A 278 24.41 -3.76 -12.79
C HIS A 278 24.75 -4.34 -11.41
N LEU A 279 24.89 -5.67 -11.31
CA LEU A 279 25.13 -6.38 -10.05
C LEU A 279 26.27 -5.79 -9.21
N ASN A 280 26.00 -5.48 -7.94
CA ASN A 280 27.04 -5.13 -6.97
C ASN A 280 27.63 -6.39 -6.31
N LEU A 281 28.42 -7.14 -7.09
CA LEU A 281 29.05 -8.37 -6.63
C LEU A 281 30.05 -8.18 -5.48
N LYS A 282 30.52 -6.94 -5.24
CA LYS A 282 31.39 -6.64 -4.11
C LYS A 282 30.61 -6.59 -2.81
N LEU A 283 29.48 -5.88 -2.80
CA LEU A 283 28.61 -5.81 -1.63
C LEU A 283 27.95 -7.15 -1.33
N ALA A 284 27.45 -7.84 -2.36
CA ALA A 284 26.84 -9.16 -2.20
C ALA A 284 27.82 -10.17 -1.57
N ASP A 285 29.09 -10.12 -1.99
CA ASP A 285 30.15 -10.94 -1.42
C ASP A 285 30.47 -10.61 0.02
N LEU A 286 30.61 -9.31 0.34
CA LEU A 286 30.82 -8.86 1.70
C LEU A 286 29.74 -9.41 2.64
N CYS A 287 28.48 -9.29 2.24
CA CYS A 287 27.33 -9.73 3.03
C CYS A 287 27.26 -11.27 3.13
N ALA A 288 27.33 -11.98 2.00
CA ALA A 288 27.25 -13.45 2.00
C ALA A 288 28.41 -14.11 2.75
N ALA A 289 29.64 -13.59 2.60
CA ALA A 289 30.80 -14.13 3.30
C ALA A 289 30.69 -13.91 4.81
N ARG A 290 30.21 -12.74 5.25
CA ARG A 290 29.98 -12.45 6.67
C ARG A 290 28.86 -13.32 7.25
N ALA A 291 27.77 -13.54 6.53
CA ALA A 291 26.70 -14.45 6.96
C ALA A 291 27.18 -15.90 7.15
N VAL A 292 28.01 -16.41 6.23
CA VAL A 292 28.66 -17.72 6.37
C VAL A 292 29.63 -17.75 7.55
N GLU A 293 30.37 -16.67 7.81
CA GLU A 293 31.27 -16.57 8.95
C GLU A 293 30.52 -16.64 10.29
N LEU A 294 29.44 -15.86 10.43
CA LEU A 294 28.61 -15.80 11.65
C LEU A 294 27.98 -17.16 11.98
N THR A 295 27.54 -17.89 10.95
CA THR A 295 26.97 -19.24 11.06
C THR A 295 28.04 -20.33 11.09
N LYS A 296 29.33 -19.98 11.01
CA LYS A 296 30.48 -20.90 10.93
C LYS A 296 30.40 -21.90 9.77
N GLY A 297 29.64 -21.57 8.72
CA GLY A 297 29.38 -22.44 7.57
C GLY A 297 28.56 -23.68 7.90
N GLU A 298 27.69 -23.59 8.91
CA GLU A 298 26.79 -24.68 9.32
C GLU A 298 25.40 -24.58 8.68
N GLU A 299 25.04 -23.43 8.10
CA GLU A 299 23.73 -23.19 7.48
C GLU A 299 23.81 -23.28 5.95
N ALA A 300 22.95 -24.12 5.37
CA ALA A 300 23.00 -24.49 3.95
C ALA A 300 22.61 -23.35 3.01
N ASP A 301 21.62 -22.56 3.36
CA ASP A 301 21.13 -21.40 2.62
C ASP A 301 22.20 -20.30 2.52
N LYS A 302 22.93 -20.01 3.60
CA LYS A 302 24.03 -19.02 3.59
C LYS A 302 25.16 -19.47 2.67
N LEU A 303 25.46 -20.77 2.69
CA LEU A 303 26.44 -21.39 1.79
C LEU A 303 25.98 -21.36 0.32
N ASP A 304 24.69 -21.59 0.04
CA ASP A 304 24.10 -21.52 -1.30
C ASP A 304 24.18 -20.09 -1.87
N THR A 305 23.80 -19.08 -1.07
CA THR A 305 23.93 -17.66 -1.45
C THR A 305 25.37 -17.31 -1.80
N LEU A 306 26.33 -17.66 -0.94
CA LEU A 306 27.74 -17.39 -1.22
C LEU A 306 28.23 -18.16 -2.45
N ALA A 307 27.77 -19.39 -2.68
CA ALA A 307 28.10 -20.15 -3.89
C ALA A 307 27.62 -19.42 -5.16
N ARG A 308 26.40 -18.90 -5.17
CA ARG A 308 25.86 -18.09 -6.27
C ARG A 308 26.69 -16.83 -6.50
N VAL A 309 27.06 -16.10 -5.44
CA VAL A 309 27.91 -14.91 -5.54
C VAL A 309 29.27 -15.27 -6.16
N ARG A 310 29.93 -16.33 -5.67
CA ARG A 310 31.21 -16.81 -6.20
C ARG A 310 31.11 -17.20 -7.67
N TRP A 311 30.02 -17.85 -8.05
CA TRP A 311 29.78 -18.20 -9.44
C TRP A 311 29.72 -16.96 -10.34
N LEU A 312 28.96 -15.94 -9.93
CA LEU A 312 28.82 -14.68 -10.67
C LEU A 312 30.11 -13.88 -10.74
N GLN A 313 31.00 -14.02 -9.75
CA GLN A 313 32.36 -13.49 -9.79
C GLN A 313 33.32 -14.28 -10.70
N GLY A 314 32.86 -15.38 -11.31
CA GLY A 314 33.68 -16.27 -12.15
C GLY A 314 34.51 -17.30 -11.37
N LYS A 315 34.36 -17.38 -10.04
CA LYS A 315 35.08 -18.32 -9.16
C LYS A 315 34.37 -19.66 -9.12
N ARG A 316 34.36 -20.37 -10.26
CA ARG A 316 33.51 -21.56 -10.49
C ARG A 316 33.83 -22.72 -9.55
N GLU A 317 35.10 -23.01 -9.31
CA GLU A 317 35.52 -24.10 -8.44
C GLU A 317 35.08 -23.85 -6.99
N GLU A 318 35.26 -22.62 -6.50
CA GLU A 318 34.86 -22.21 -5.15
C GLU A 318 33.34 -22.29 -4.97
N ALA A 319 32.58 -21.82 -5.97
CA ALA A 319 31.12 -21.94 -5.97
C ALA A 319 30.67 -23.40 -5.86
N VAL A 320 31.25 -24.30 -6.65
CA VAL A 320 30.92 -25.74 -6.59
C VAL A 320 31.28 -26.35 -5.23
N GLN A 321 32.40 -25.95 -4.61
CA GLN A 321 32.78 -26.43 -3.28
C GLN A 321 31.84 -25.93 -2.18
N LEU A 322 31.43 -24.65 -2.24
CA LEU A 322 30.45 -24.08 -1.32
C LEU A 322 29.09 -24.77 -1.45
N GLN A 323 28.63 -24.99 -2.68
CA GLN A 323 27.37 -25.67 -2.94
C GLN A 323 27.40 -27.14 -2.45
N GLN A 324 28.54 -27.84 -2.58
CA GLN A 324 28.70 -29.17 -1.99
C GLN A 324 28.55 -29.16 -0.47
N LYS A 325 29.10 -28.13 0.20
CA LYS A 325 28.91 -27.94 1.64
C LYS A 325 27.45 -27.64 1.97
N ALA A 326 26.75 -26.82 1.17
CA ALA A 326 25.33 -26.52 1.35
C ALA A 326 24.46 -27.79 1.33
N VAL A 327 24.69 -28.69 0.36
CA VAL A 327 24.02 -30.01 0.31
C VAL A 327 24.28 -30.84 1.58
N ALA A 328 25.53 -30.87 2.04
CA ALA A 328 25.91 -31.62 3.23
C ALA A 328 25.32 -31.04 4.53
N LYS A 329 25.05 -29.73 4.56
CA LYS A 329 24.51 -28.98 5.71
C LYS A 329 22.99 -28.78 5.66
N SER A 330 22.32 -29.28 4.62
CA SER A 330 20.86 -29.12 4.46
C SER A 330 20.09 -29.77 5.61
N ALA A 331 19.20 -28.98 6.24
CA ALA A 331 18.48 -29.35 7.47
C ALA A 331 17.47 -30.48 7.25
N ASP A 332 16.88 -30.57 6.06
CA ASP A 332 15.88 -31.57 5.69
C ASP A 332 16.10 -32.12 4.27
N ALA A 333 15.25 -33.06 3.87
CA ALA A 333 15.34 -33.72 2.57
C ALA A 333 14.95 -32.81 1.39
N GLU A 334 14.06 -31.85 1.61
CA GLU A 334 13.58 -30.92 0.59
C GLU A 334 14.67 -29.91 0.25
N MET A 335 15.22 -29.25 1.27
CA MET A 335 16.37 -28.35 1.13
C MET A 335 17.59 -29.06 0.52
N ARG A 336 17.82 -30.33 0.88
CA ARG A 336 18.90 -31.12 0.27
C ARG A 336 18.65 -31.37 -1.22
N ALA A 337 17.41 -31.62 -1.62
CA ALA A 337 17.06 -31.82 -3.02
C ALA A 337 17.23 -30.51 -3.82
N GLU A 338 16.82 -29.37 -3.28
CA GLU A 338 16.99 -28.05 -3.89
C GLU A 338 18.48 -27.71 -4.07
N THR A 339 19.27 -27.78 -2.99
CA THR A 339 20.71 -27.49 -3.04
C THR A 339 21.47 -28.47 -3.94
N GLN A 340 21.05 -29.74 -4.03
CA GLN A 340 21.63 -30.74 -4.92
C GLN A 340 21.33 -30.42 -6.40
N LYS A 341 20.11 -29.97 -6.71
CA LYS A 341 19.74 -29.49 -8.06
C LYS A 341 20.60 -28.31 -8.49
N THR A 342 20.87 -27.38 -7.56
CA THR A 342 21.80 -26.27 -7.80
C THR A 342 23.20 -26.80 -8.06
N LEU A 343 23.74 -27.68 -7.21
CA LEU A 343 25.07 -28.28 -7.38
C LEU A 343 25.25 -28.95 -8.75
N ASP A 344 24.27 -29.75 -9.16
CA ASP A 344 24.31 -30.46 -10.44
C ASP A 344 24.29 -29.50 -11.63
N SER A 345 23.59 -28.37 -11.51
CA SER A 345 23.57 -27.32 -12.52
C SER A 345 24.92 -26.60 -12.61
N LEU A 346 25.52 -26.24 -11.46
CA LEU A 346 26.84 -25.60 -11.42
C LEU A 346 27.92 -26.51 -12.02
N ARG A 347 27.89 -27.81 -11.72
CA ARG A 347 28.81 -28.80 -12.32
C ARG A 347 28.68 -28.91 -13.85
N LYS A 348 27.49 -28.61 -14.40
CA LYS A 348 27.24 -28.56 -15.85
C LYS A 348 27.62 -27.21 -16.47
N GLY A 349 28.17 -26.27 -15.71
CA GLY A 349 28.53 -24.96 -16.22
C GLY A 349 27.39 -23.94 -16.22
N VAL A 350 26.28 -24.20 -15.51
CA VAL A 350 25.06 -23.39 -15.55
C VAL A 350 24.69 -22.91 -14.15
N LEU A 351 24.48 -21.59 -13.99
CA LEU A 351 23.84 -21.03 -12.81
C LEU A 351 22.32 -21.16 -12.96
N PRO A 352 21.61 -21.90 -12.09
CA PRO A 352 20.16 -21.93 -12.15
C PRO A 352 19.58 -20.54 -11.83
N LYS A 353 18.42 -20.25 -12.42
CA LYS A 353 17.62 -19.09 -11.98
C LYS A 353 17.26 -19.29 -10.51
N ALA A 354 17.23 -18.19 -9.76
CA ALA A 354 16.72 -18.21 -8.40
C ALA A 354 15.20 -18.36 -8.44
N ASP A 355 14.65 -19.19 -7.56
CA ASP A 355 13.20 -19.31 -7.39
C ASP A 355 12.69 -17.97 -6.83
N GLN A 356 11.69 -17.38 -7.49
CA GLN A 356 11.06 -16.15 -7.00
C GLN A 356 10.06 -16.52 -5.90
N PRO A 357 9.88 -15.70 -4.84
CA PRO A 357 8.91 -15.97 -3.77
C PRO A 357 7.47 -16.21 -4.25
N GLU A 358 7.12 -15.75 -5.47
CA GLU A 358 5.80 -15.95 -6.08
C GLU A 358 5.59 -17.35 -6.70
N GLU A 359 6.63 -18.17 -6.80
CA GLU A 359 6.60 -19.50 -7.41
C GLU A 359 6.55 -20.67 -6.39
N ARG A 360 6.42 -20.40 -5.09
CA ARG A 360 6.27 -21.40 -4.02
C ARG A 360 4.86 -21.45 -3.43
#